data_AF-Q4BXR5-F1
#
_entry.id   AF-Q4BXR5-F1
#
_cell.length_a   1.000
_cell.length_b   1.000
_cell.length_c   1.000
_cell.angle_alpha   90.00
_cell.angle_beta   90.00
_cell.angle_gamma   90.00
#
_symmetry.space_group_name_H-M   'P 1'
#
loop_
_entity.id
_entity.type
_entity.pdbx_description
1 polymer ?
#
loop_
_entity_poly.entity_id
_entity_poly.type
_entity_poly.pdbx_seq_one_letter_code
_entity_poly.pdbx_strand_id
1 'polypeptide(L)'
;MLRARTVSRKKKKTPLIKALRKYFSHGKHGFWTFQTTGAILYHHAETEIKRHTLVKPEASPYDGNWTYWSKRRGTYTGTPTRVAKLLKKQKGICPQCKQHFTPDDLIEVDHIIRSFALTKERKYADDVFR
;
A
#
# COMPACT_ATOMS: atom_id res chain seq x y z
N MET A 1 -3.78 -17.78 20.29
CA MET A 1 -3.02 -19.03 20.09
C MET A 1 -3.65 -19.90 19.00
N LEU A 2 -2.93 -20.20 17.89
CA LEU A 2 -3.47 -20.95 16.74
C LEU A 2 -3.84 -22.41 17.05
N ARG A 3 -3.16 -23.04 18.03
CA ARG A 3 -3.48 -24.41 18.47
C ARG A 3 -4.85 -24.51 19.13
N ALA A 4 -5.17 -23.61 20.05
CA ALA A 4 -6.49 -23.54 20.68
C ALA A 4 -7.60 -23.35 19.63
N ARG A 5 -7.35 -22.54 18.59
CA ARG A 5 -8.25 -22.40 17.43
C ARG A 5 -8.48 -23.72 16.69
N THR A 6 -7.42 -24.51 16.45
CA THR A 6 -7.58 -25.83 15.80
C THR A 6 -8.36 -26.82 16.65
N VAL A 7 -8.18 -26.80 17.98
CA VAL A 7 -8.94 -27.63 18.93
C VAL A 7 -10.42 -27.24 18.93
N SER A 8 -10.71 -25.95 19.01
CA SER A 8 -12.08 -25.41 19.02
C SER A 8 -12.86 -25.69 17.73
N ARG A 9 -12.19 -25.72 16.56
CA ARG A 9 -12.84 -25.93 15.25
C ARG A 9 -12.81 -27.37 14.75
N LYS A 10 -12.20 -28.27 15.52
CA LYS A 10 -12.13 -29.68 15.18
C LYS A 10 -13.53 -30.30 15.16
N LYS A 11 -13.83 -31.13 14.16
CA LYS A 11 -15.07 -31.92 14.13
C LYS A 11 -15.07 -32.95 15.28
N LYS A 12 -16.22 -33.15 15.95
CA LYS A 12 -16.32 -34.07 17.10
C LYS A 12 -15.74 -35.47 16.83
N LYS A 13 -16.00 -36.03 15.64
CA LYS A 13 -15.57 -37.38 15.22
C LYS A 13 -14.10 -37.49 14.80
N THR A 14 -13.42 -36.39 14.46
CA THR A 14 -12.00 -36.50 14.09
C THR A 14 -11.15 -36.71 15.35
N PRO A 15 -9.99 -37.40 15.29
CA PRO A 15 -9.04 -37.42 16.40
C PRO A 15 -8.22 -36.11 16.43
N LEU A 16 -7.80 -35.67 17.62
CA LEU A 16 -7.13 -34.37 17.79
C LEU A 16 -5.80 -34.33 17.03
N ILE A 17 -5.03 -35.41 17.11
CA ILE A 17 -3.73 -35.57 16.42
C ILE A 17 -3.90 -35.38 14.91
N LYS A 18 -4.94 -35.94 14.30
CA LYS A 18 -5.21 -35.79 12.85
C LYS A 18 -5.56 -34.35 12.47
N ALA A 19 -6.27 -33.63 13.33
CA ALA A 19 -6.58 -32.22 13.11
C ALA A 19 -5.34 -31.33 13.26
N LEU A 20 -4.47 -31.63 14.23
CA LEU A 20 -3.22 -30.90 14.44
C LEU A 20 -2.22 -31.15 13.30
N ARG A 21 -2.04 -32.41 12.87
CA ARG A 21 -1.12 -32.79 11.78
C ARG A 21 -1.44 -32.12 10.45
N LYS A 22 -2.68 -31.64 10.26
CA LYS A 22 -3.09 -30.89 9.07
C LYS A 22 -2.44 -29.50 8.99
N TYR A 23 -2.20 -28.86 10.13
CA TYR A 23 -1.77 -27.46 10.21
C TYR A 23 -0.43 -27.28 10.91
N PHE A 24 0.04 -28.30 11.64
CA PHE A 24 1.29 -28.27 12.39
C PHE A 24 2.20 -29.40 11.94
N SER A 25 3.42 -29.07 11.57
CA SER A 25 4.46 -30.02 11.19
C SER A 25 5.84 -29.42 11.47
N HIS A 26 6.90 -30.18 11.20
CA HIS A 26 8.26 -29.67 11.24
C HIS A 26 8.47 -28.73 10.05
N GLY A 27 8.79 -27.47 10.33
CA GLY A 27 8.93 -26.43 9.32
C GLY A 27 10.19 -25.62 9.53
N LYS A 28 10.26 -24.46 8.86
CA LYS A 28 11.42 -23.56 8.88
C LYS A 28 11.83 -23.10 10.28
N HIS A 29 10.88 -23.02 11.21
CA HIS A 29 11.09 -22.53 12.58
C HIS A 29 11.07 -23.65 13.63
N GLY A 30 11.46 -24.86 13.21
CA GLY A 30 11.59 -26.01 14.09
C GLY A 30 10.34 -26.88 14.15
N PHE A 31 10.08 -27.42 15.33
CA PHE A 31 9.02 -28.40 15.54
C PHE A 31 7.68 -27.74 15.84
N TRP A 32 6.61 -28.33 15.30
CA TRP A 32 5.23 -27.89 15.50
C TRP A 32 4.92 -26.44 15.07
N THR A 33 5.43 -26.04 13.90
CA THR A 33 5.14 -24.75 13.28
C THR A 33 3.82 -24.78 12.51
N PHE A 34 3.07 -23.68 12.54
CA PHE A 34 1.83 -23.57 11.75
C PHE A 34 2.18 -23.42 10.27
N GLN A 35 1.87 -24.43 9.46
CA GLN A 35 2.12 -24.44 8.03
C GLN A 35 1.03 -25.22 7.28
N THR A 36 0.73 -24.74 6.08
CA THR A 36 -0.21 -25.34 5.13
C THR A 36 0.53 -25.59 3.82
N THR A 37 -0.03 -26.40 2.92
CA THR A 37 0.47 -26.59 1.55
C THR A 37 0.61 -25.22 0.85
N GLY A 38 1.84 -24.70 0.78
CA GLY A 38 2.18 -23.42 0.15
C GLY A 38 2.19 -22.19 1.05
N ALA A 39 1.93 -22.30 2.36
CA ALA A 39 1.95 -21.15 3.26
C ALA A 39 2.63 -21.50 4.60
N ILE A 40 3.63 -20.70 4.98
CA ILE A 40 4.37 -20.80 6.24
C ILE A 40 4.23 -19.45 6.96
N LEU A 41 4.15 -19.49 8.29
CA LEU A 41 4.16 -18.29 9.10
C LEU A 41 5.61 -17.80 9.31
N TYR A 42 5.93 -16.61 8.82
CA TYR A 42 7.22 -15.97 9.05
C TYR A 42 7.33 -15.40 10.46
N HIS A 43 8.51 -15.45 11.07
CA HIS A 43 8.80 -14.62 12.23
C HIS A 43 8.94 -13.14 11.82
N HIS A 44 8.68 -12.25 12.78
CA HIS A 44 8.90 -10.81 12.58
C HIS A 44 10.33 -10.49 12.13
N ALA A 45 11.32 -11.25 12.62
CA ALA A 45 12.74 -11.10 12.23
C ALA A 45 13.05 -11.45 10.76
N GLU A 46 12.21 -12.25 10.10
CA GLU A 46 12.40 -12.59 8.68
C GLU A 46 11.71 -11.61 7.74
N THR A 47 10.83 -10.76 8.26
CA THR A 47 10.20 -9.72 7.46
C THR A 47 11.22 -8.59 7.28
N GLU A 48 11.56 -8.29 6.04
CA GLU A 48 12.50 -7.22 5.72
C GLU A 48 12.00 -5.87 6.27
N ILE A 49 12.86 -5.18 7.02
CA ILE A 49 12.57 -3.84 7.53
C ILE A 49 12.80 -2.83 6.41
N LYS A 50 11.72 -2.45 5.72
CA LYS A 50 11.73 -1.38 4.71
C LYS A 50 11.80 -0.02 5.38
N ARG A 51 13.00 0.57 5.44
CA ARG A 51 13.23 1.90 6.01
C ARG A 51 12.72 3.00 5.06
N HIS A 52 12.30 4.11 5.64
CA HIS A 52 11.86 5.30 4.91
C HIS A 52 12.92 6.41 5.00
N THR A 53 12.97 7.26 3.97
CA THR A 53 13.91 8.39 3.94
C THR A 53 13.44 9.49 4.89
N LEU A 54 14.24 9.77 5.92
CA LEU A 54 13.99 10.88 6.85
C LEU A 54 13.96 12.24 6.13
N VAL A 55 13.25 13.21 6.70
CA VAL A 55 13.31 14.61 6.25
C VAL A 55 14.73 15.11 6.44
N LYS A 56 15.27 15.84 5.46
CA LYS A 56 16.56 16.54 5.63
C LYS A 56 16.46 17.49 6.84
N PRO A 57 17.43 17.51 7.76
CA PRO A 57 17.37 18.33 8.96
C PRO A 57 17.12 19.83 8.68
N GLU A 58 17.64 20.31 7.56
CA GLU A 58 17.63 21.71 7.15
C GLU A 58 16.37 22.07 6.34
N ALA A 59 15.56 21.07 5.96
CA ALA A 59 14.37 21.28 5.16
C ALA A 59 13.17 21.58 6.06
N SER A 60 12.52 22.71 5.81
CA SER A 60 11.29 23.14 6.47
C SER A 60 10.17 23.25 5.43
N PRO A 61 8.90 22.89 5.72
CA PRO A 61 7.79 23.12 4.78
C PRO A 61 7.69 24.57 4.30
N TYR A 62 8.24 25.51 5.07
CA TYR A 62 8.23 26.95 4.81
C TYR A 62 9.55 27.48 4.21
N ASP A 63 10.51 26.62 3.86
CA ASP A 63 11.81 27.01 3.28
C ASP A 63 11.74 27.45 1.80
N GLY A 64 10.55 27.37 1.19
CA GLY A 64 10.34 27.69 -0.23
C GLY A 64 10.84 26.61 -1.19
N ASN A 65 11.29 25.45 -0.70
CA ASN A 65 11.76 24.33 -1.51
C ASN A 65 10.59 23.45 -2.01
N TRP A 66 9.71 24.05 -2.81
CA TRP A 66 8.50 23.40 -3.31
C TRP A 66 8.78 22.11 -4.11
N THR A 67 9.90 22.08 -4.83
CA THR A 67 10.32 20.91 -5.62
C THR A 67 10.65 19.72 -4.73
N TYR A 68 11.32 19.93 -3.60
CA TYR A 68 11.60 18.88 -2.63
C TYR A 68 10.31 18.33 -1.99
N TRP A 69 9.44 19.21 -1.50
CA TRP A 69 8.21 18.82 -0.81
C TRP A 69 7.21 18.12 -1.74
N SER A 70 7.05 18.63 -2.96
CA SER A 70 6.19 18.02 -3.98
C SER A 70 6.68 16.63 -4.39
N LYS A 71 7.99 16.44 -4.58
CA LYS A 71 8.58 15.12 -4.88
C LYS A 71 8.44 14.15 -3.72
N ARG A 72 8.70 14.61 -2.49
CA ARG A 72 8.62 13.80 -1.26
C ARG A 72 7.21 13.30 -0.99
N ARG A 73 6.19 14.11 -1.26
CA ARG A 73 4.78 13.72 -1.12
C ARG A 73 4.41 12.54 -2.02
N GLY A 74 4.96 12.47 -3.23
CA GLY A 74 4.77 11.33 -4.13
C GLY A 74 5.47 10.03 -3.68
N THR A 75 6.51 10.12 -2.86
CA THR A 75 7.25 8.94 -2.33
C THR A 75 6.91 8.60 -0.89
N TYR A 76 6.03 9.37 -0.24
CA TYR A 76 5.61 9.14 1.13
C TYR A 76 4.72 7.90 1.22
N THR A 77 4.95 7.07 2.25
CA THR A 77 4.29 5.76 2.38
C THR A 77 2.82 5.83 2.73
N GLY A 78 2.37 6.93 3.35
CA GLY A 78 0.95 7.17 3.59
C GLY A 78 0.20 7.66 2.34
N THR A 79 0.89 7.98 1.25
CA THR A 79 0.25 8.46 0.02
C THR A 79 -0.34 7.28 -0.76
N PRO A 80 -1.65 7.30 -1.09
CA PRO A 80 -2.24 6.26 -1.93
C PRO A 80 -1.51 6.13 -3.26
N THR A 81 -1.33 4.90 -3.76
CA THR A 81 -0.60 4.63 -5.01
C THR A 81 -1.16 5.37 -6.22
N ARG A 82 -2.49 5.57 -6.27
CA ARG A 82 -3.16 6.38 -7.30
C ARG A 82 -2.67 7.83 -7.25
N VAL A 83 -2.67 8.44 -6.05
CA VAL A 83 -2.21 9.82 -5.83
C VAL A 83 -0.73 9.96 -6.18
N ALA A 84 0.13 9.02 -5.74
CA ALA A 84 1.55 9.04 -6.09
C ALA A 84 1.81 9.00 -7.60
N LYS A 85 1.06 8.15 -8.34
CA LYS A 85 1.14 8.08 -9.81
C LYS A 85 0.70 9.38 -10.48
N LEU A 86 -0.38 9.99 -9.99
CA LEU A 86 -0.89 11.24 -10.51
C LEU A 86 0.05 12.41 -10.23
N LEU A 87 0.65 12.48 -9.03
CA LEU A 87 1.65 13.49 -8.70
C LEU A 87 2.85 13.37 -9.64
N LYS A 88 3.28 12.15 -9.94
CA LYS A 88 4.34 11.91 -10.92
C LYS A 88 3.93 12.31 -12.35
N LYS A 89 2.70 11.99 -12.79
CA LYS A 89 2.15 12.36 -14.12
C LYS A 89 2.10 13.88 -14.29
N GLN A 90 1.66 14.60 -13.25
CA GLN A 90 1.48 16.06 -13.26
C GLN A 90 2.72 16.82 -12.80
N LYS A 91 3.85 16.13 -12.56
CA LYS A 91 5.09 16.70 -12.00
C LYS A 91 4.88 17.49 -10.70
N GLY A 92 3.84 17.13 -9.95
CA GLY A 92 3.50 17.76 -8.68
C GLY A 92 3.07 19.23 -8.80
N ILE A 93 2.50 19.60 -9.95
CA ILE A 93 1.95 20.92 -10.26
C ILE A 93 0.48 20.75 -10.63
N CYS A 94 -0.39 21.58 -10.06
CA CYS A 94 -1.82 21.59 -10.42
C CYS A 94 -1.99 22.11 -11.86
N PRO A 95 -2.70 21.40 -12.74
CA PRO A 95 -2.86 21.82 -14.13
C PRO A 95 -3.77 23.05 -14.28
N GLN A 96 -4.65 23.34 -13.32
CA GLN A 96 -5.52 24.51 -13.33
C GLN A 96 -4.81 25.78 -12.82
N CYS A 97 -4.34 25.79 -11.56
CA CYS A 97 -3.74 27.00 -10.97
C CYS A 97 -2.22 27.12 -11.15
N LYS A 98 -1.56 26.09 -11.71
CA LYS A 98 -0.10 26.03 -11.94
C LYS A 98 0.76 26.12 -10.66
N GLN A 99 0.17 25.93 -9.49
CA GLN A 99 0.89 25.91 -8.21
C GLN A 99 1.40 24.51 -7.87
N HIS A 100 2.42 24.45 -7.01
CA HIS A 100 2.93 23.21 -6.47
C HIS A 100 2.05 22.70 -5.33
N PHE A 101 1.91 21.39 -5.24
CA PHE A 101 1.27 20.75 -4.10
C PHE A 101 2.17 20.82 -2.85
N THR A 102 1.68 21.43 -1.78
CA THR A 102 2.31 21.57 -0.46
C THR A 102 1.89 20.43 0.46
N PRO A 103 2.70 19.96 1.43
CA PRO A 103 2.40 18.81 2.30
C PRO A 103 1.05 18.84 3.03
N ASP A 104 0.48 20.02 3.22
CA ASP A 104 -0.79 20.25 3.91
C ASP A 104 -2.01 20.32 2.99
N ASP A 105 -1.83 20.38 1.66
CA ASP A 105 -2.97 20.48 0.74
C ASP A 105 -3.80 19.20 0.75
N LEU A 106 -5.13 19.37 0.77
CA LEU A 106 -6.09 18.31 0.52
C LEU A 106 -6.19 18.09 -0.99
N ILE A 107 -5.62 16.97 -1.46
CA ILE A 107 -5.63 16.63 -2.88
C ILE A 107 -6.84 15.74 -3.19
N GLU A 108 -7.71 16.21 -4.07
CA GLU A 108 -8.83 15.42 -4.60
C GLU A 108 -8.52 14.95 -6.03
N VAL A 109 -8.88 13.68 -6.33
CA VAL A 109 -8.75 13.12 -7.68
C VAL A 109 -10.04 13.38 -8.45
N ASP A 110 -9.95 14.24 -9.45
CA ASP A 110 -11.02 14.55 -10.39
C ASP A 110 -10.84 13.78 -11.71
N HIS A 111 -11.93 13.58 -12.45
CA HIS A 111 -11.91 12.90 -13.76
C HIS A 111 -12.34 13.88 -14.84
N ILE A 112 -11.41 14.24 -15.73
CA ILE A 112 -11.73 15.11 -16.86
C ILE A 112 -12.40 14.27 -17.94
N ILE A 113 -13.68 14.50 -18.15
CA ILE A 113 -14.44 13.89 -19.24
C ILE A 113 -14.34 14.81 -20.46
N ARG A 114 -13.59 14.39 -21.48
CA ARG A 114 -13.67 15.02 -22.81
C ARG A 114 -15.01 14.65 -23.46
N SER A 115 -15.90 15.62 -23.63
CA SER A 115 -17.13 15.43 -24.41
C SER A 115 -16.77 15.25 -25.89
N PHE A 116 -17.21 14.14 -26.48
CA PHE A 116 -16.96 13.79 -27.87
C PHE A 116 -17.87 14.59 -28.81
N ALA A 117 -17.28 15.30 -29.77
CA ALA A 117 -17.98 15.63 -31.00
C ALA A 117 -18.06 14.35 -31.87
N LEU A 118 -19.27 13.78 -31.94
CA LEU A 118 -19.81 12.98 -33.06
C LEU A 118 -18.95 11.90 -33.74
N THR A 119 -18.12 11.13 -33.03
CA THR A 119 -17.68 9.81 -33.53
C THR A 119 -17.53 8.82 -32.38
N LYS A 120 -17.96 7.57 -32.63
CA LYS A 120 -18.30 6.60 -31.60
C LYS A 120 -17.08 5.77 -31.21
N GLU A 121 -16.08 6.32 -30.54
CA GLU A 121 -14.96 5.52 -30.00
C GLU A 121 -14.39 6.04 -28.67
N ARG A 122 -14.37 5.13 -27.68
CA ARG A 122 -13.80 5.18 -26.30
C ARG A 122 -13.67 6.55 -25.62
N LYS A 123 -14.56 6.79 -24.66
CA LYS A 123 -14.39 7.79 -23.59
C LYS A 123 -13.16 7.42 -22.74
N TYR A 124 -12.04 8.11 -22.93
CA TYR A 124 -10.95 8.08 -21.96
C TYR A 124 -11.19 9.19 -20.93
N ALA A 125 -11.49 8.81 -19.69
CA ALA A 125 -11.46 9.72 -18.56
C ALA A 125 -9.99 9.82 -18.11
N ASP A 126 -9.44 11.03 -18.14
CA ASP A 126 -8.12 11.28 -17.56
C ASP A 126 -8.30 11.71 -16.10
N ASP A 127 -7.70 10.93 -15.19
CA ASP A 127 -7.56 11.32 -13.79
C ASP A 127 -6.62 12.52 -13.67
N VAL A 128 -7.08 13.57 -13.01
CA VAL A 128 -6.34 14.82 -12.77
C VAL A 128 -6.60 15.29 -11.35
N PHE A 129 -5.67 16.04 -10.75
CA PHE A 129 -5.91 16.65 -9.44
C PHE A 129 -6.53 18.02 -9.61
N ARG A 130 -7.40 18.35 -8.67
CA ARG A 130 -7.92 19.71 -8.48
C ARG A 130 -7.29 20.33 -7.24
#